data_AF-A0A7X0GFM3-F1
#
_entry.id   AF-A0A7X0GFM3-F1
#
_cell.length_a   1.000
_cell.length_b   1.000
_cell.length_c   1.000
_cell.angle_alpha   90.00
_cell.angle_beta   90.00
_cell.angle_gamma   90.00
#
_symmetry.space_group_name_H-M   'P 1'
#
loop_
_entity.id
_entity.type
_entity.pdbx_description
1 polymer ?
#
loop_
_entity_poly.entity_id
_entity_poly.type
_entity_poly.pdbx_seq_one_letter_code
_entity_poly.pdbx_strand_id
1 'polypeptide(L)'
;GDDALRLVEDAVALAHAGAFCVLMEMVPADAAAAVDAAVSVPTIGIGAGNVTTGQVLVWQDMAGLRGGRMAKFVKQYADLRTSLSDAAKAYGEEVRSGQFPGPEHSF
;
A
#
# COMPACT_ATOMS: atom_id res chain seq x y z
N GLY A 1 -13.53 -16.50 -17.34
CA GLY A 1 -14.59 -17.29 -16.69
C GLY A 1 -15.67 -16.34 -16.20
N ASP A 2 -16.80 -16.87 -15.76
CA ASP A 2 -17.99 -16.09 -15.39
C ASP A 2 -17.69 -15.00 -14.34
N ASP A 3 -16.77 -15.26 -13.40
CA ASP A 3 -16.35 -14.29 -12.38
C ASP A 3 -15.68 -13.03 -12.96
N ALA A 4 -14.93 -13.18 -14.07
CA ALA A 4 -14.28 -12.04 -14.73
C ALA A 4 -15.29 -11.17 -15.48
N LEU A 5 -16.33 -11.78 -16.06
CA LEU A 5 -17.41 -11.04 -16.71
C LEU A 5 -18.22 -10.25 -15.70
N ARG A 6 -18.55 -10.88 -14.55
CA ARG A 6 -19.23 -10.19 -13.44
C ARG A 6 -18.43 -9.00 -12.92
N LEU A 7 -17.10 -9.14 -12.79
CA LEU A 7 -16.26 -8.03 -12.34
C LEU A 7 -16.31 -6.82 -13.28
N VAL A 8 -16.35 -7.07 -14.61
CA VAL A 8 -16.52 -6.01 -15.61
C VAL A 8 -17.90 -5.37 -15.50
N GLU A 9 -18.96 -6.17 -15.37
CA GLU A 9 -20.33 -5.67 -15.19
C GLU A 9 -20.47 -4.79 -13.95
N ASP A 10 -19.92 -5.23 -12.81
CA ASP A 10 -19.92 -4.48 -11.56
C ASP A 10 -19.16 -3.16 -11.70
N ALA A 11 -17.98 -3.16 -12.32
CA ALA A 11 -17.19 -1.96 -12.53
C ALA A 11 -17.90 -0.94 -13.44
N VAL A 12 -18.54 -1.41 -14.52
CA VAL A 12 -19.34 -0.57 -15.41
C VAL A 12 -20.55 0.01 -14.68
N ALA A 13 -21.25 -0.79 -13.87
CA ALA A 13 -22.38 -0.33 -13.09
C ALA A 13 -21.97 0.77 -12.08
N LEU A 14 -20.83 0.61 -11.41
CA LEU A 14 -20.29 1.63 -10.50
C LEU A 14 -19.92 2.92 -11.26
N ALA A 15 -19.25 2.82 -12.40
CA ALA A 15 -18.91 3.97 -13.22
C ALA A 15 -20.18 4.72 -13.70
N HIS A 16 -21.20 3.99 -14.18
CA HIS A 16 -22.49 4.56 -14.57
C HIS A 16 -23.25 5.20 -13.41
N ALA A 17 -23.11 4.67 -12.20
CA ALA A 17 -23.67 5.27 -10.99
C ALA A 17 -22.94 6.56 -10.55
N GLY A 18 -21.88 6.96 -11.24
CA GLY A 18 -21.14 8.20 -10.99
C GLY A 18 -19.89 8.04 -10.14
N ALA A 19 -19.38 6.80 -9.97
CA ALA A 19 -18.07 6.61 -9.36
C ALA A 19 -16.99 7.34 -10.17
N PHE A 20 -16.15 8.13 -9.52
CA PHE A 20 -15.08 8.87 -10.20
C PHE A 20 -13.84 8.01 -10.48
N CYS A 21 -13.73 6.84 -9.85
CA CYS A 21 -12.69 5.83 -10.08
C CYS A 21 -13.18 4.45 -9.62
N VAL A 22 -12.48 3.39 -10.06
CA VAL A 22 -12.71 2.01 -9.60
C VAL A 22 -11.42 1.44 -9.04
N LEU A 23 -11.46 0.96 -7.79
CA LEU A 23 -10.33 0.28 -7.16
C LEU A 23 -10.48 -1.24 -7.31
N MET A 24 -9.43 -1.90 -7.76
CA MET A 24 -9.34 -3.35 -7.90
C MET A 24 -8.29 -3.92 -6.95
N GLU A 25 -8.72 -4.83 -6.07
CA GLU A 25 -7.88 -5.50 -5.08
C GLU A 25 -7.81 -7.01 -5.36
N MET A 26 -6.58 -7.54 -5.41
CA MET A 26 -6.31 -8.97 -5.62
C MET A 26 -6.98 -9.58 -6.87
N VAL A 27 -7.04 -8.80 -7.96
CA VAL A 27 -7.62 -9.21 -9.24
C VAL A 27 -6.53 -9.76 -10.17
N PRO A 28 -6.75 -10.90 -10.86
CA PRO A 28 -5.85 -11.36 -11.91
C PRO A 28 -5.60 -10.29 -12.97
N ALA A 29 -4.36 -10.16 -13.46
CA ALA A 29 -3.97 -9.05 -14.33
C ALA A 29 -4.75 -9.00 -15.66
N ASP A 30 -5.16 -10.15 -16.20
CA ASP A 30 -6.00 -10.25 -17.39
C ASP A 30 -7.44 -9.75 -17.13
N ALA A 31 -8.02 -10.10 -15.98
CA ALA A 31 -9.32 -9.57 -15.56
C ALA A 31 -9.26 -8.06 -15.26
N ALA A 32 -8.19 -7.59 -14.63
CA ALA A 32 -7.99 -6.17 -14.37
C ALA A 32 -7.85 -5.36 -15.68
N ALA A 33 -7.18 -5.92 -16.69
CA ALA A 33 -7.07 -5.31 -18.01
C ALA A 33 -8.43 -5.22 -18.72
N ALA A 34 -9.26 -6.26 -18.58
CA ALA A 34 -10.62 -6.25 -19.13
C ALA A 34 -11.50 -5.17 -18.46
N VAL A 35 -11.39 -5.00 -17.15
CA VAL A 35 -12.09 -3.93 -16.42
C VAL A 35 -11.60 -2.55 -16.85
N ASP A 36 -10.28 -2.33 -16.87
CA ASP A 36 -9.68 -1.03 -17.25
C ASP A 36 -10.09 -0.61 -18.67
N ALA A 37 -10.18 -1.56 -19.60
CA ALA A 37 -10.66 -1.30 -20.96
C ALA A 37 -12.17 -1.00 -21.06
N ALA A 38 -12.97 -1.44 -20.07
CA ALA A 38 -14.43 -1.36 -20.12
C ALA A 38 -15.01 -0.10 -19.44
N VAL A 39 -14.27 0.53 -18.52
CA VAL A 39 -14.73 1.74 -17.81
C VAL A 39 -14.03 3.00 -18.31
N SER A 40 -14.76 4.12 -18.37
CA SER A 40 -14.20 5.40 -18.78
C SER A 40 -13.52 6.18 -17.66
N VAL A 41 -13.58 5.67 -16.42
CA VAL A 41 -13.04 6.32 -15.22
C VAL A 41 -11.71 5.69 -14.83
N PRO A 42 -10.78 6.43 -14.20
CA PRO A 42 -9.50 5.87 -13.77
C PRO A 42 -9.66 4.62 -12.91
N THR A 43 -8.79 3.64 -13.12
CA THR A 43 -8.70 2.45 -12.27
C THR A 43 -7.48 2.50 -11.35
N ILE A 44 -7.62 1.98 -10.13
CA ILE A 44 -6.55 1.93 -9.12
C ILE A 44 -6.33 0.48 -8.71
N GLY A 45 -5.11 -0.03 -8.91
CA GLY A 45 -4.75 -1.41 -8.58
C GLY A 45 -4.03 -1.55 -7.24
N ILE A 46 -4.38 -2.59 -6.49
CA ILE A 46 -3.55 -3.18 -5.43
C ILE A 46 -3.52 -4.69 -5.60
N GLY A 47 -2.38 -5.21 -6.06
CA GLY A 47 -2.30 -6.61 -6.48
C GLY A 47 -3.17 -6.94 -7.70
N ALA A 48 -3.41 -5.96 -8.58
CA ALA A 48 -4.21 -6.08 -9.80
C ALA A 48 -3.37 -5.97 -11.10
N GLY A 49 -2.05 -6.21 -11.01
CA GLY A 49 -1.12 -5.97 -12.11
C GLY A 49 -0.81 -4.49 -12.35
N ASN A 50 -0.03 -4.21 -13.40
CA ASN A 50 0.42 -2.86 -13.78
C ASN A 50 -0.41 -2.24 -14.91
N VAL A 51 -1.58 -2.81 -15.20
CA VAL A 51 -2.46 -2.40 -16.31
C VAL A 51 -3.41 -1.27 -15.94
N THR A 52 -3.61 -1.04 -14.64
CA THR A 52 -4.51 0.01 -14.13
C THR A 52 -3.94 1.41 -14.32
N THR A 53 -4.82 2.42 -14.35
CA THR A 53 -4.41 3.83 -14.49
C THR A 53 -3.47 4.30 -13.38
N GLY A 54 -3.70 3.84 -12.15
CA GLY A 54 -2.86 4.13 -10.99
C GLY A 54 -2.70 2.93 -10.06
N GLN A 55 -1.88 3.09 -9.03
CA GLN A 55 -1.56 2.04 -8.06
C GLN A 55 -1.74 2.56 -6.63
N VAL A 56 -2.13 1.68 -5.71
CA VAL A 56 -2.19 1.97 -4.28
C VAL A 56 -1.50 0.87 -3.49
N LEU A 57 -0.77 1.28 -2.45
CA LEU A 57 -0.23 0.41 -1.42
C LEU A 57 -0.50 1.03 -0.06
N VAL A 58 -0.68 0.18 0.95
CA VAL A 58 -0.65 0.59 2.35
C VAL A 58 0.77 1.04 2.68
N TRP A 59 0.96 2.29 3.09
CA TRP A 59 2.30 2.87 3.25
C TRP A 59 3.15 2.12 4.27
N GLN A 60 2.54 1.54 5.31
CA GLN A 60 3.26 0.76 6.32
C GLN A 60 3.85 -0.52 5.75
N ASP A 61 3.15 -1.16 4.80
CA ASP A 61 3.65 -2.36 4.12
C ASP A 61 4.75 -1.97 3.13
N MET A 62 4.52 -0.92 2.34
CA MET A 62 5.51 -0.34 1.42
C MET A 62 6.79 0.10 2.14
N ALA A 63 6.68 0.72 3.31
CA ALA A 63 7.80 1.23 4.08
C ALA A 63 8.40 0.21 5.07
N GLY A 64 7.93 -1.04 5.05
CA GLY A 64 8.46 -2.11 5.92
C GLY A 64 8.26 -1.87 7.41
N LEU A 65 7.21 -1.15 7.80
CA LEU A 65 6.90 -0.88 9.21
C LEU A 65 6.21 -2.07 9.89
N ARG A 66 5.41 -2.84 9.15
CA ARG A 66 4.73 -4.03 9.69
C ARG A 66 5.68 -5.23 9.73
N GLY A 67 5.49 -6.08 10.72
CA GLY A 67 6.26 -7.32 10.89
C GLY A 67 5.48 -8.51 10.34
N GLY A 68 6.17 -9.64 10.16
CA GLY A 68 5.55 -10.88 9.68
C GLY A 68 5.58 -11.01 8.16
N ARG A 69 4.76 -11.92 7.62
CA ARG A 69 4.77 -12.25 6.19
C ARG A 69 4.08 -11.15 5.38
N MET A 70 4.85 -10.47 4.56
CA MET A 70 4.34 -9.49 3.59
C MET A 70 3.54 -10.19 2.47
N ALA A 71 2.43 -9.57 2.05
CA ALA A 71 1.62 -10.06 0.94
C ALA A 71 2.44 -10.04 -0.36
N LYS A 72 2.20 -11.02 -1.25
CA LYS A 72 3.01 -11.21 -2.47
C LYS A 72 3.03 -10.00 -3.41
N PHE A 73 1.97 -9.19 -3.42
CA PHE A 73 1.84 -8.01 -4.28
C PHE A 73 2.51 -6.76 -3.72
N VAL A 74 2.98 -6.80 -2.47
CA VAL A 74 3.67 -5.66 -1.86
C VAL A 74 5.15 -5.76 -2.19
N LYS A 75 5.71 -4.68 -2.72
CA LYS A 75 7.15 -4.43 -2.73
C LYS A 75 7.50 -3.56 -1.52
N GLN A 76 8.43 -4.01 -0.71
CA GLN A 76 9.02 -3.21 0.37
C GLN A 76 10.10 -2.29 -0.21
N TYR A 77 10.01 -1.00 0.11
CA TYR A 77 10.91 0.06 -0.34
C TYR A 77 11.80 0.61 0.80
N ALA A 78 11.45 0.36 2.06
CA ALA A 78 12.24 0.73 3.24
C ALA A 78 12.09 -0.31 4.35
N ASP A 79 12.97 -0.27 5.37
CA ASP A 79 12.83 -1.06 6.60
C ASP A 79 12.69 -0.12 7.81
N LEU A 80 11.55 0.57 7.86
CA LEU A 80 11.28 1.50 8.95
C LEU A 80 11.09 0.80 10.30
N ARG A 81 10.72 -0.49 10.31
CA ARG A 81 10.65 -1.26 11.54
C ARG A 81 12.01 -1.33 12.22
N THR A 82 13.06 -1.71 11.50
CA THR A 82 14.41 -1.78 12.06
C THR A 82 14.90 -0.39 12.44
N SER A 83 14.78 0.60 11.54
CA SER A 83 15.24 1.97 11.81
C SER A 83 14.60 2.58 13.07
N LEU A 84 13.28 2.44 13.25
CA LEU A 84 12.59 2.95 14.43
C LEU A 84 12.92 2.14 15.68
N SER A 85 13.10 0.82 15.56
CA SER A 85 13.48 -0.03 16.69
C SER A 85 14.86 0.34 17.20
N ASP A 86 15.81 0.61 16.31
CA ASP A 86 17.17 0.97 16.68
C ASP A 86 17.24 2.39 17.25
N ALA A 87 16.50 3.34 16.68
CA ALA A 87 16.36 4.68 17.25
C ALA A 87 15.79 4.64 18.68
N ALA A 88 14.76 3.82 18.92
CA ALA A 88 14.16 3.68 20.25
C ALA A 88 15.12 3.03 21.26
N LYS A 89 15.95 2.07 20.82
CA LYS A 89 16.99 1.45 21.67
C LYS A 89 18.07 2.46 22.02
N ALA A 90 18.64 3.15 21.02
CA ALA A 90 19.68 4.16 21.21
C ALA A 90 19.22 5.26 22.17
N TYR A 91 18.03 5.81 21.96
CA TYR A 91 17.41 6.75 22.89
C TYR A 91 17.30 6.19 24.31
N GLY A 92 16.82 4.96 24.46
CA GLY A 92 16.73 4.31 25.76
C GLY A 92 18.09 4.05 26.43
N GLU A 93 19.14 3.78 25.66
CA GLU A 93 20.51 3.61 26.17
C GLU A 93 21.10 4.95 26.64
N GLU A 94 20.92 6.02 25.86
CA GLU A 94 21.38 7.36 26.22
C GLU A 94 20.66 7.89 27.48
N VAL A 95 19.35 7.64 27.62
CA VAL A 95 18.60 7.99 28.84
C VAL A 95 19.11 7.21 30.06
N ARG A 96 19.31 5.89 29.92
CA ARG A 96 19.76 5.04 31.05
C ARG A 96 21.20 5.34 31.47
N SER A 97 22.04 5.74 30.53
CA SER A 97 23.43 6.12 30.80
C SER A 97 23.57 7.57 31.27
N GLY A 98 22.50 8.38 31.17
CA GLY A 98 22.54 9.80 31.50
C GLY A 98 23.25 10.66 30.45
N GLN A 99 23.51 10.12 29.24
CA GLN A 99 24.04 10.89 28.12
C GLN A 99 22.98 11.84 27.55
N PHE A 100 21.71 11.40 27.53
CA PHE A 100 20.57 12.23 27.18
C PHE A 100 19.69 12.52 28.41
N PRO A 101 19.24 13.77 28.60
CA PRO A 101 19.56 14.96 27.80
C PRO A 101 20.98 15.48 28.09
N GLY A 102 21.68 15.93 27.04
CA GLY A 102 22.92 16.69 27.15
C GLY A 102 22.68 18.18 27.46
N PRO A 103 23.74 18.96 27.74
CA PRO A 103 23.63 20.41 27.99
C PRO A 103 22.97 21.19 26.86
N GLU A 104 23.20 20.80 25.60
CA GLU A 104 22.58 21.40 24.41
C GLU A 104 21.07 21.15 24.30
N HIS A 105 20.55 20.20 25.09
CA HIS A 105 19.14 19.86 25.19
C HIS A 105 18.51 20.33 26.53
N SER A 106 19.19 21.21 27.27
CA SER A 106 18.78 21.75 28.57
C SER A 106 18.72 23.29 28.55
N PHE A 107 17.88 23.91 29.38
CA PHE A 107 17.70 25.37 29.51
C PHE A 107 18.17 25.89 30.86
#